data_AF-A0A957HKK5-F1
#
_entry.id   AF-A0A957HKK5-F1
#
_cell.length_a   1.000
_cell.length_b   1.000
_cell.length_c   1.000
_cell.angle_alpha   90.00
_cell.angle_beta   90.00
_cell.angle_gamma   90.00
#
_symmetry.space_group_name_H-M   'P 1'
#
loop_
_entity.id
_entity.type
_entity.pdbx_description
1 polymer ?
#
loop_
_entity_poly.entity_id
_entity_poly.type
_entity_poly.pdbx_seq_one_letter_code
_entity_poly.pdbx_strand_id
1 'polypeptide(L)'
;TSGNSYALNETLLKAIPLMLAGLAVGIAFRMLFWNIGAEGQLVWGAIAATWVALFLPEMVGGLPAWLVLILMIVAAFVAGAIWGVIPAALKAYLRVNEIITTLMLNYVALLWMQYLYTGPWKDPAGFGFPGTAQFPKEFWLARIQPIEIGSWTLQLGRVHYGIVIAIVAAAVIWLILARTKWGLEIKVIGENPQAARYAGMDIARN
;
A
#
# COMPACT_ATOMS: atom_id res chain seq x y z
N THR A 1 -17.03 -24.37 9.78
CA THR A 1 -16.34 -23.08 9.97
C THR A 1 -15.58 -22.60 8.72
N SER A 2 -15.70 -23.27 7.57
CA SER A 2 -15.01 -22.95 6.31
C SER A 2 -15.96 -22.95 5.09
N GLY A 3 -17.17 -22.39 5.23
CA GLY A 3 -18.15 -22.40 4.14
C GLY A 3 -19.34 -21.43 4.26
N ASN A 4 -19.31 -20.46 5.18
CA ASN A 4 -20.35 -19.43 5.27
C ASN A 4 -19.92 -18.23 4.41
N SER A 5 -20.84 -17.65 3.61
CA SER A 5 -20.56 -16.51 2.73
C SER A 5 -19.87 -15.36 3.48
N TYR A 6 -20.23 -15.15 4.76
CA TYR A 6 -19.56 -14.21 5.65
C TYR A 6 -18.05 -14.45 5.81
N ALA A 7 -17.63 -15.69 6.08
CA ALA A 7 -16.22 -16.01 6.26
C ALA A 7 -15.41 -15.75 4.99
N LEU A 8 -15.98 -16.09 3.82
CA LEU A 8 -15.39 -15.76 2.52
C LEU A 8 -15.22 -14.26 2.33
N ASN A 9 -16.21 -13.44 2.67
CA ASN A 9 -16.11 -11.98 2.57
C ASN A 9 -14.99 -11.43 3.45
N GLU A 10 -14.94 -11.85 4.71
CA GLU A 10 -13.91 -11.38 5.65
C GLU A 10 -12.50 -11.82 5.23
N THR A 11 -12.35 -13.04 4.71
CA THR A 11 -11.09 -13.50 4.14
C THR A 11 -10.67 -12.66 2.94
N LEU A 12 -11.58 -12.41 1.99
CA LEU A 12 -11.28 -11.60 0.81
C LEU A 12 -10.93 -10.16 1.17
N LEU A 13 -11.67 -9.55 2.11
CA LEU A 13 -11.41 -8.20 2.59
C LEU A 13 -10.00 -8.06 3.18
N LYS A 14 -9.58 -9.02 4.00
CA LYS A 14 -8.23 -9.04 4.57
C LYS A 14 -7.16 -9.37 3.53
N ALA A 15 -7.49 -10.17 2.51
CA ALA A 15 -6.57 -10.53 1.46
C ALA A 15 -6.16 -9.35 0.58
N ILE A 16 -7.03 -8.35 0.36
CA ILE A 16 -6.74 -7.21 -0.53
C ILE A 16 -5.46 -6.45 -0.14
N PRO A 17 -5.32 -5.91 1.09
CA PRO A 17 -4.09 -5.22 1.49
C PRO A 17 -2.89 -6.18 1.55
N LEU A 18 -3.09 -7.45 1.92
CA LEU A 18 -2.02 -8.45 1.97
C LEU A 18 -1.48 -8.79 0.57
N MET A 19 -2.33 -8.86 -0.45
CA MET A 19 -1.90 -9.05 -1.84
C MET A 19 -1.04 -7.87 -2.31
N LEU A 20 -1.50 -6.63 -2.08
CA LEU A 20 -0.75 -5.44 -2.46
C LEU A 20 0.60 -5.36 -1.72
N ALA A 21 0.61 -5.60 -0.42
CA ALA A 21 1.84 -5.63 0.37
C ALA A 21 2.78 -6.77 -0.09
N GLY A 22 2.25 -7.96 -0.34
CA GLY A 22 3.01 -9.11 -0.85
C GLY A 22 3.62 -8.87 -2.21
N LEU A 23 2.91 -8.19 -3.12
CA LEU A 23 3.44 -7.77 -4.42
C LEU A 23 4.61 -6.79 -4.26
N ALA A 24 4.46 -5.79 -3.40
CA ALA A 24 5.52 -4.81 -3.14
C ALA A 24 6.78 -5.45 -2.52
N VAL A 25 6.60 -6.28 -1.49
CA VAL A 25 7.70 -7.01 -0.82
C VAL A 25 8.34 -8.03 -1.77
N GLY A 26 7.55 -8.69 -2.62
CA GLY A 26 8.04 -9.65 -3.60
C GLY A 26 9.01 -9.04 -4.61
N ILE A 27 8.79 -7.78 -5.02
CA ILE A 27 9.74 -7.04 -5.88
C ILE A 27 11.04 -6.76 -5.11
N ALA A 28 10.95 -6.27 -3.88
CA ALA A 28 12.12 -5.99 -3.04
C ALA A 28 13.01 -7.22 -2.82
N PHE A 29 12.41 -8.39 -2.54
CA PHE A 29 13.17 -9.62 -2.36
C PHE A 29 13.90 -10.09 -3.63
N ARG A 30 13.35 -9.83 -4.82
CA ARG A 30 14.07 -10.12 -6.07
C ARG A 30 15.34 -9.29 -6.26
N MET A 31 15.42 -8.13 -5.60
CA MET A 31 16.60 -7.26 -5.60
C MET A 31 17.57 -7.56 -4.45
N LEU A 32 17.39 -8.68 -3.72
CA LEU A 32 18.12 -9.02 -2.50
C LEU A 32 18.02 -7.94 -1.41
N PHE A 33 16.99 -7.09 -1.48
CA PHE A 33 16.72 -6.07 -0.48
C PHE A 33 15.71 -6.60 0.54
N TRP A 34 16.16 -6.76 1.78
CA TRP A 34 15.33 -7.20 2.89
C TRP A 34 14.50 -6.03 3.43
N ASN A 35 13.41 -5.70 2.73
CA ASN A 35 12.51 -4.61 3.13
C ASN A 35 11.57 -5.03 4.27
N ILE A 36 12.01 -4.85 5.51
CA ILE A 36 11.15 -5.00 6.70
C ILE A 36 10.30 -3.73 6.92
N GLY A 37 10.59 -2.64 6.21
CA GLY A 37 9.96 -1.33 6.35
C GLY A 37 8.61 -1.16 5.64
N ALA A 38 8.09 -2.21 5.02
CA ALA A 38 6.83 -2.15 4.26
C ALA A 38 5.64 -1.72 5.13
N GLU A 39 5.65 -2.07 6.42
CA GLU A 39 4.63 -1.64 7.38
C GLU A 39 4.61 -0.12 7.53
N GLY A 40 5.78 0.52 7.72
CA GLY A 40 5.88 1.98 7.83
C GLY A 40 5.44 2.69 6.55
N GLN A 41 5.77 2.14 5.37
CA GLN A 41 5.31 2.66 4.09
C GLN A 41 3.78 2.61 3.97
N LEU A 42 3.17 1.49 4.40
CA LEU A 42 1.72 1.33 4.43
C LEU A 42 1.07 2.32 5.41
N VAL A 43 1.66 2.52 6.58
CA VAL A 43 1.17 3.49 7.58
C VAL A 43 1.20 4.91 7.03
N TRP A 44 2.31 5.35 6.43
CA TRP A 44 2.39 6.68 5.81
C TRP A 44 1.45 6.84 4.62
N GLY A 45 1.26 5.78 3.83
CA GLY A 45 0.26 5.76 2.79
C GLY A 45 -1.16 5.95 3.34
N ALA A 46 -1.49 5.27 4.44
CA ALA A 46 -2.79 5.40 5.11
C ALA A 46 -2.98 6.81 5.71
N ILE A 47 -1.94 7.38 6.33
CA ILE A 47 -1.94 8.77 6.83
C ILE A 47 -2.26 9.74 5.68
N ALA A 48 -1.54 9.64 4.55
CA ALA A 48 -1.72 10.55 3.43
C ALA A 48 -3.12 10.41 2.78
N ALA A 49 -3.61 9.19 2.56
CA ALA A 49 -4.96 8.96 2.06
C ALA A 49 -6.03 9.50 3.02
N THR A 50 -5.84 9.31 4.33
CA THR A 50 -6.75 9.83 5.37
C THR A 50 -6.78 11.36 5.34
N TRP A 51 -5.61 12.00 5.20
CA TRP A 51 -5.54 13.45 5.10
C TRP A 51 -6.31 13.99 3.89
N VAL A 52 -6.14 13.34 2.73
CA VAL A 52 -6.88 13.68 1.51
C VAL A 52 -8.38 13.45 1.69
N ALA A 53 -8.81 12.39 2.36
CA ALA A 53 -10.24 12.13 2.56
C ALA A 53 -10.92 13.13 3.50
N LEU A 54 -10.22 13.55 4.56
CA LEU A 54 -10.79 14.36 5.63
C LEU A 54 -10.66 15.87 5.40
N PHE A 55 -9.51 16.32 4.92
CA PHE A 55 -9.18 17.76 4.96
C PHE A 55 -9.17 18.41 3.57
N LEU A 56 -8.71 17.69 2.54
CA LEU A 56 -8.55 18.30 1.21
C LEU A 56 -9.87 18.80 0.58
N PRO A 57 -11.00 18.07 0.63
CA PRO A 57 -12.26 18.54 0.05
C PRO A 57 -12.77 19.80 0.75
N GLU A 58 -12.61 19.89 2.07
CA GLU A 58 -13.03 21.07 2.83
C GLU A 58 -12.15 22.29 2.51
N MET A 59 -10.82 22.09 2.43
CA MET A 59 -9.87 23.17 2.10
C MET A 59 -10.06 23.77 0.71
N VAL A 60 -10.49 22.96 -0.27
CA VAL A 60 -10.59 23.37 -1.69
C VAL A 60 -12.02 23.81 -2.06
N GLY A 61 -12.97 23.75 -1.14
CA GLY A 61 -14.37 24.16 -1.38
C GLY A 61 -15.24 23.09 -2.05
N GLY A 62 -14.89 21.81 -1.86
CA GLY A 62 -15.58 20.65 -2.41
C GLY A 62 -14.83 20.00 -3.56
N LEU A 63 -14.85 18.67 -3.62
CA LEU A 63 -14.28 17.87 -4.70
C LEU A 63 -15.24 16.73 -5.06
N PRO A 64 -15.35 16.37 -6.35
CA PRO A 64 -16.14 15.21 -6.73
C PRO A 64 -15.50 13.93 -6.19
N ALA A 65 -16.33 13.00 -5.71
CA ALA A 65 -15.88 11.80 -5.00
C ALA A 65 -14.87 10.93 -5.77
N TRP A 66 -15.07 10.77 -7.08
CA TRP A 66 -14.14 10.00 -7.92
C TRP A 66 -12.73 10.59 -7.96
N LEU A 67 -12.63 11.93 -7.90
CA LEU A 67 -11.34 12.62 -7.89
C LEU A 67 -10.67 12.48 -6.52
N VAL A 68 -11.44 12.57 -5.43
CA VAL A 68 -10.92 12.32 -4.07
C VAL A 68 -10.33 10.91 -3.98
N LEU A 69 -11.03 9.90 -4.48
CA LEU A 69 -10.51 8.51 -4.50
C LEU A 69 -9.19 8.37 -5.26
N ILE A 70 -9.06 9.01 -6.43
CA ILE A 70 -7.80 9.01 -7.20
C ILE A 70 -6.70 9.71 -6.40
N LEU A 71 -6.99 10.88 -5.83
CA LEU A 71 -6.03 11.64 -5.04
C LEU A 71 -5.60 10.88 -3.77
N MET A 72 -6.50 10.12 -3.13
CA MET A 72 -6.16 9.25 -2.00
C MET A 72 -5.15 8.17 -2.42
N ILE A 73 -5.38 7.50 -3.56
CA ILE A 73 -4.47 6.47 -4.09
C ILE A 73 -3.09 7.08 -4.43
N VAL A 74 -3.09 8.23 -5.11
CA VAL A 74 -1.85 8.92 -5.50
C VAL A 74 -1.09 9.40 -4.27
N ALA A 75 -1.77 10.04 -3.31
CA ALA A 75 -1.15 10.50 -2.07
C ALA A 75 -0.60 9.32 -1.25
N ALA A 76 -1.32 8.21 -1.16
CA ALA A 76 -0.84 7.00 -0.50
C ALA A 76 0.43 6.44 -1.16
N PHE A 77 0.42 6.35 -2.50
CA PHE A 77 1.57 5.87 -3.26
C PHE A 77 2.79 6.77 -3.07
N VAL A 78 2.61 8.10 -3.18
CA VAL A 78 3.70 9.08 -3.04
C VAL A 78 4.25 9.07 -1.62
N ALA A 79 3.40 9.10 -0.59
CA ALA A 79 3.85 9.09 0.80
C ALA A 79 4.59 7.79 1.16
N GLY A 80 4.06 6.63 0.75
CA GLY A 80 4.73 5.35 0.93
C GLY A 80 6.07 5.27 0.21
N ALA A 81 6.14 5.77 -1.03
CA ALA A 81 7.38 5.82 -1.81
C ALA A 81 8.42 6.73 -1.15
N ILE A 82 8.05 7.94 -0.75
CA ILE A 82 8.93 8.87 -0.03
C ILE A 82 9.46 8.22 1.25
N TRP A 83 8.59 7.55 2.02
CA TRP A 83 9.02 6.88 3.24
C TRP A 83 9.99 5.72 2.97
N GLY A 84 9.81 4.98 1.88
CA GLY A 84 10.72 3.92 1.45
C GLY A 84 12.07 4.42 0.95
N VAL A 85 12.12 5.62 0.37
CA VAL A 85 13.38 6.24 -0.09
C VAL A 85 14.30 6.56 1.08
N ILE A 86 13.77 6.92 2.25
CA ILE A 86 14.58 7.26 3.44
C ILE A 86 15.55 6.14 3.83
N PRO A 87 15.11 4.91 4.18
CA PRO A 87 16.03 3.82 4.52
C PRO A 87 16.89 3.38 3.34
N ALA A 88 16.37 3.45 2.11
CA ALA A 88 17.14 3.11 0.91
C ALA A 88 18.33 4.07 0.70
N ALA A 89 18.10 5.38 0.86
CA ALA A 89 19.15 6.39 0.79
C ALA A 89 20.16 6.24 1.92
N LEU A 90 19.70 6.01 3.16
CA LEU A 90 20.59 5.78 4.30
C LEU A 90 21.50 4.57 4.06
N LYS A 91 20.99 3.47 3.50
CA LYS A 91 21.80 2.32 3.06
C LYS A 91 22.80 2.72 1.97
N ALA A 92 22.33 3.35 0.89
CA ALA A 92 23.14 3.65 -0.28
C ALA A 92 24.31 4.60 0.04
N TYR A 93 24.07 5.63 0.85
CA TYR A 93 25.06 6.67 1.15
C TYR A 93 25.84 6.43 2.44
N LEU A 94 25.19 5.93 3.49
CA LEU A 94 25.80 5.80 4.82
C LEU A 94 26.15 4.36 5.21
N ARG A 95 25.84 3.37 4.36
CA ARG A 95 26.14 1.94 4.59
C ARG A 95 25.61 1.41 5.94
N VAL A 96 24.53 2.00 6.45
CA VAL A 96 23.85 1.51 7.65
C VAL A 96 23.08 0.23 7.36
N ASN A 97 22.89 -0.58 8.40
CA ASN A 97 22.13 -1.81 8.32
C ASN A 97 20.65 -1.50 8.00
N GLU A 98 20.20 -1.95 6.82
CA GLU A 98 18.84 -1.75 6.33
C GLU A 98 17.76 -2.41 7.20
N ILE A 99 18.05 -3.55 7.83
CA ILE A 99 17.10 -4.27 8.68
C ILE A 99 16.77 -3.43 9.90
N ILE A 100 17.80 -2.93 10.58
CA ILE A 100 17.62 -2.10 11.78
C ILE A 100 16.95 -0.78 11.39
N THR A 101 17.42 -0.12 10.34
CA THR A 101 16.90 1.19 9.92
C THR A 101 15.43 1.11 9.52
N THR A 102 15.05 0.12 8.71
CA THR A 102 13.65 -0.06 8.29
C THR A 102 12.74 -0.45 9.44
N LEU A 103 13.20 -1.31 10.36
CA LEU A 103 12.44 -1.66 11.56
C LEU A 103 12.23 -0.45 12.48
N MET A 104 13.27 0.35 12.72
CA MET A 104 13.17 1.55 13.55
C MET A 104 12.22 2.58 12.93
N LEU A 105 12.24 2.74 11.60
CA LEU A 105 11.33 3.65 10.91
C LEU A 105 9.87 3.19 10.92
N ASN A 106 9.57 1.88 11.04
CA ASN A 106 8.20 1.42 11.26
C ASN A 106 7.66 1.95 12.59
N TYR A 107 8.44 1.89 13.67
CA TYR A 107 8.03 2.44 14.96
C TYR A 107 7.77 3.94 14.87
N VAL A 108 8.63 4.69 14.18
CA VAL A 108 8.43 6.12 13.96
C VAL A 108 7.10 6.37 13.24
N ALA A 109 6.81 5.63 12.17
CA ALA A 109 5.56 5.76 11.42
C ALA A 109 4.32 5.47 12.29
N LEU A 110 4.37 4.39 13.08
CA LEU A 110 3.29 4.01 13.99
C LEU A 110 3.07 5.04 15.10
N LEU A 111 4.13 5.57 15.70
CA LEU A 111 4.05 6.62 16.72
C LEU A 111 3.47 7.92 16.14
N TRP A 112 3.85 8.29 14.91
CA TRP A 112 3.24 9.42 14.20
C TRP A 112 1.76 9.20 13.94
N MET A 113 1.37 8.03 13.44
CA MET A 113 -0.04 7.67 13.24
C MET A 113 -0.81 7.76 14.56
N GLN A 114 -0.26 7.23 15.65
CA GLN A 114 -0.88 7.27 16.97
C GLN A 114 -1.04 8.71 17.49
N TYR A 115 -0.02 9.55 17.32
CA TYR A 115 -0.09 10.98 17.63
C TYR A 115 -1.22 11.68 16.88
N LEU A 116 -1.36 11.44 15.58
CA LEU A 116 -2.45 12.01 14.77
C LEU A 116 -3.82 11.49 15.22
N TYR A 117 -3.94 10.17 15.40
CA TYR A 117 -5.16 9.47 15.79
C TYR A 117 -5.71 9.92 17.15
N THR A 118 -4.82 10.21 18.10
CA THR A 118 -5.20 10.59 19.47
C THR A 118 -5.22 12.10 19.70
N GLY A 119 -4.54 12.87 18.85
CA GLY A 119 -4.36 14.31 18.99
C GLY A 119 -5.00 15.07 17.83
N PRO A 120 -4.22 15.65 16.90
CA PRO A 120 -4.73 16.64 15.94
C PRO A 120 -5.87 16.19 15.03
N TRP A 121 -5.99 14.90 14.71
CA TRP A 121 -7.02 14.39 13.79
C TRP A 121 -8.20 13.75 14.51
N LYS A 122 -8.22 13.83 15.84
CA LYS A 122 -9.31 13.31 16.66
C LYS A 122 -10.62 13.97 16.26
N ASP A 123 -11.66 13.16 16.09
CA ASP A 123 -13.01 13.63 15.76
C ASP A 123 -13.55 14.54 16.89
N PRO A 124 -13.86 15.82 16.60
CA PRO A 124 -14.50 16.70 17.56
C PRO A 124 -15.86 16.18 18.03
N ALA A 125 -16.57 15.43 17.17
CA ALA A 125 -17.85 14.78 17.49
C ALA A 125 -17.67 13.40 18.16
N GLY A 126 -16.43 12.95 18.37
CA GLY A 126 -16.11 11.64 18.96
C GLY A 126 -16.25 11.56 20.48
N PHE A 127 -16.83 12.57 21.15
CA PHE A 127 -17.08 12.62 22.60
C PHE A 127 -15.86 12.26 23.48
N GLY A 128 -14.66 12.61 23.03
CA GLY A 128 -13.42 12.34 23.77
C GLY A 128 -12.80 10.96 23.51
N PHE A 129 -13.44 10.07 22.74
CA PHE A 129 -12.83 8.81 22.31
C PHE A 129 -11.73 9.04 21.24
N PRO A 130 -10.63 8.27 21.27
CA PRO A 130 -9.58 8.40 20.27
C PRO A 130 -10.06 7.79 18.93
N GLY A 131 -9.90 8.54 17.85
CA GLY A 131 -10.43 8.18 16.53
C GLY A 131 -10.55 9.38 15.63
N THR A 132 -10.21 9.22 14.35
CA THR A 132 -10.51 10.23 13.34
C THR A 132 -11.98 10.23 13.00
N ALA A 133 -12.46 11.32 12.40
CA ALA A 133 -13.80 11.34 11.81
C ALA A 133 -13.94 10.22 10.77
N GLN A 134 -15.15 9.67 10.64
CA GLN A 134 -15.43 8.70 9.58
C GLN A 134 -15.38 9.39 8.22
N PHE A 135 -14.84 8.69 7.22
CA PHE A 135 -14.88 9.20 5.86
C PHE A 135 -16.33 9.31 5.39
N PRO A 136 -16.71 10.40 4.71
CA PRO A 136 -17.97 10.47 3.98
C PRO A 136 -18.15 9.24 3.08
N LYS A 137 -19.39 8.74 2.98
CA LYS A 137 -19.68 7.48 2.28
C LYS A 137 -19.34 7.54 0.79
N GLU A 138 -19.34 8.74 0.22
CA GLU A 138 -18.97 8.99 -1.17
C GLU A 138 -17.48 8.69 -1.43
N PHE A 139 -16.64 8.80 -0.41
CA PHE A 139 -15.20 8.54 -0.50
C PHE A 139 -14.85 7.09 -0.17
N TRP A 140 -15.86 6.22 0.00
CA TRP A 140 -15.63 4.80 0.18
C TRP A 140 -15.50 4.14 -1.19
N LEU A 141 -14.54 3.23 -1.33
CA LEU A 141 -14.48 2.40 -2.53
C LEU A 141 -15.81 1.63 -2.68
N ALA A 142 -16.35 1.65 -3.90
CA ALA A 142 -17.58 0.95 -4.20
C ALA A 142 -17.48 -0.54 -3.82
N ARG A 143 -18.58 -1.07 -3.27
CA ARG A 143 -18.69 -2.49 -2.93
C ARG A 143 -19.16 -3.29 -4.13
N ILE A 144 -18.68 -4.52 -4.23
CA ILE A 144 -19.08 -5.46 -5.27
C ILE A 144 -20.51 -5.89 -4.96
N GLN A 145 -21.41 -5.72 -5.93
CA GLN A 145 -22.78 -6.18 -5.79
C GLN A 145 -22.81 -7.71 -5.80
N PRO A 146 -23.78 -8.35 -5.10
CA PRO A 146 -23.97 -9.79 -5.19
C PRO A 146 -24.05 -10.23 -6.65
N ILE A 147 -23.29 -11.27 -7.00
CA ILE A 147 -23.25 -11.80 -8.37
C ILE A 147 -24.15 -13.02 -8.42
N GLU A 148 -25.17 -12.99 -9.26
CA GLU A 148 -26.07 -14.12 -9.50
C GLU A 148 -25.60 -14.88 -10.74
N ILE A 149 -25.27 -16.17 -10.57
CA ILE A 149 -24.83 -17.08 -11.63
C ILE A 149 -25.77 -18.28 -11.64
N GLY A 150 -26.82 -18.22 -12.45
CA GLY A 150 -27.86 -19.26 -12.50
C GLY A 150 -28.58 -19.37 -11.16
N SER A 151 -28.60 -20.56 -10.55
CA SER A 151 -29.20 -20.80 -9.22
C SER A 151 -28.29 -20.44 -8.04
N TRP A 152 -27.07 -19.94 -8.30
CA TRP A 152 -26.08 -19.65 -7.27
C TRP A 152 -25.91 -18.13 -7.09
N THR A 153 -26.06 -17.65 -5.87
CA THR A 153 -25.77 -16.24 -5.52
C THR A 153 -24.47 -16.14 -4.74
N LEU A 154 -23.47 -15.48 -5.33
CA LEU A 154 -22.24 -15.09 -4.64
C LEU A 154 -22.51 -13.80 -3.86
N GLN A 155 -22.76 -13.94 -2.56
CA GLN A 155 -22.95 -12.83 -1.64
C GLN A 155 -21.61 -12.15 -1.33
N LEU A 156 -21.12 -11.27 -2.21
CA LEU A 156 -19.85 -10.54 -2.05
C LEU A 156 -20.04 -9.09 -1.54
N GLY A 157 -21.22 -8.76 -1.01
CA GLY A 157 -21.64 -7.39 -0.70
C GLY A 157 -20.78 -6.61 0.30
N ARG A 158 -19.80 -7.24 0.96
CA ARG A 158 -18.83 -6.56 1.83
C ARG A 158 -17.51 -6.26 1.11
N VAL A 159 -17.14 -7.06 0.10
CA VAL A 159 -15.89 -6.90 -0.67
C VAL A 159 -15.99 -5.65 -1.54
N HIS A 160 -14.92 -4.86 -1.61
CA HIS A 160 -14.85 -3.65 -2.42
C HIS A 160 -13.96 -3.82 -3.66
N TYR A 161 -14.10 -2.91 -4.63
CA TYR A 161 -13.34 -2.94 -5.89
C TYR A 161 -11.81 -2.87 -5.74
N GLY A 162 -11.29 -2.63 -4.54
CA GLY A 162 -9.88 -2.80 -4.21
C GLY A 162 -9.31 -4.18 -4.56
N ILE A 163 -10.13 -5.24 -4.62
CA ILE A 163 -9.67 -6.54 -5.13
C ILE A 163 -9.30 -6.49 -6.61
N VAL A 164 -10.06 -5.74 -7.42
CA VAL A 164 -9.76 -5.54 -8.84
C VAL A 164 -8.47 -4.73 -8.98
N ILE A 165 -8.29 -3.69 -8.15
CA ILE A 165 -7.04 -2.91 -8.11
C ILE A 165 -5.85 -3.83 -7.79
N ALA A 166 -5.97 -4.73 -6.81
CA ALA A 166 -4.92 -5.66 -6.44
C ALA A 166 -4.57 -6.64 -7.58
N ILE A 167 -5.57 -7.19 -8.27
CA ILE A 167 -5.36 -8.09 -9.41
C ILE A 167 -4.71 -7.34 -10.59
N VAL A 168 -5.18 -6.13 -10.91
CA VAL A 168 -4.60 -5.29 -11.96
C VAL A 168 -3.15 -4.95 -11.61
N ALA A 169 -2.87 -4.56 -10.37
CA ALA A 169 -1.51 -4.30 -9.91
C ALA A 169 -0.61 -5.55 -10.05
N ALA A 170 -1.12 -6.74 -9.71
CA ALA A 170 -0.40 -8.00 -9.90
C ALA A 170 -0.06 -8.23 -11.38
N ALA A 171 -1.03 -8.03 -12.27
CA ALA A 171 -0.84 -8.20 -13.71
C ALA A 171 0.17 -7.19 -14.28
N VAL A 172 0.11 -5.93 -13.85
CA VAL A 172 1.06 -4.87 -14.24
C VAL A 172 2.47 -5.21 -13.75
N ILE A 173 2.64 -5.60 -12.49
CA ILE A 173 3.94 -5.99 -11.93
C ILE A 173 4.49 -7.22 -12.66
N TRP A 174 3.66 -8.22 -12.92
CA TRP A 174 4.05 -9.39 -13.71
C TRP A 174 4.52 -8.99 -15.10
N LEU A 175 3.78 -8.11 -15.79
CA LEU A 175 4.15 -7.63 -17.13
C LEU A 175 5.50 -6.90 -17.09
N ILE A 176 5.70 -6.02 -16.11
CA ILE A 176 6.96 -5.28 -15.94
C ILE A 176 8.11 -6.26 -15.71
N LEU A 177 7.99 -7.18 -14.75
CA LEU A 177 9.06 -8.11 -14.42
C LEU A 177 9.36 -9.13 -15.53
N ALA A 178 8.34 -9.55 -16.29
CA ALA A 178 8.49 -10.58 -17.32
C ALA A 178 8.86 -10.03 -18.69
N ARG A 179 8.48 -8.78 -19.02
CA ARG A 179 8.56 -8.24 -20.39
C ARG A 179 9.39 -6.96 -20.53
N THR A 180 10.02 -6.45 -19.47
CA THR A 180 10.83 -5.22 -19.55
C THR A 180 12.32 -5.46 -19.28
N LYS A 181 13.17 -4.55 -19.78
CA LYS A 181 14.63 -4.56 -19.51
C LYS A 181 14.92 -4.44 -18.01
N TRP A 182 14.22 -3.56 -17.31
CA TRP A 182 14.36 -3.39 -15.86
C TRP A 182 14.03 -4.68 -15.10
N GLY A 183 12.98 -5.41 -15.52
CA GLY A 183 12.67 -6.73 -14.96
C GLY A 183 13.79 -7.76 -15.16
N LEU A 184 14.45 -7.76 -16.33
CA LEU A 184 15.62 -8.60 -16.60
C LEU A 184 16.81 -8.19 -15.72
N GLU A 185 17.08 -6.90 -15.59
CA GLU A 185 18.17 -6.37 -14.76
C GLU A 185 17.98 -6.77 -13.28
N ILE A 186 16.78 -6.58 -12.71
CA ILE A 186 16.46 -7.03 -11.34
C ILE A 186 16.73 -8.52 -11.18
N LYS A 187 16.26 -9.34 -12.14
CA LYS A 187 16.42 -10.79 -12.06
C LYS A 187 17.90 -11.20 -12.05
N VAL A 188 18.71 -10.62 -12.94
CA VAL A 188 20.14 -10.95 -13.03
C VAL A 188 20.90 -10.45 -11.81
N ILE A 189 20.57 -9.25 -11.29
CA ILE A 189 21.14 -8.73 -10.04
C ILE A 189 20.83 -9.68 -8.87
N GLY A 190 19.59 -10.16 -8.77
CA GLY A 190 19.17 -11.08 -7.72
C GLY A 190 19.82 -12.46 -7.78
N GLU A 191 20.06 -12.99 -8.99
CA GLU A 191 20.67 -14.31 -9.19
C GLU A 191 22.20 -14.27 -9.07
N ASN A 192 22.86 -13.27 -9.65
CA ASN A 192 24.31 -13.11 -9.58
C ASN A 192 24.74 -11.63 -9.72
N PRO A 193 24.94 -10.93 -8.60
CA PRO A 193 25.38 -9.54 -8.60
C PRO A 193 26.70 -9.29 -9.34
N GLN A 194 27.61 -10.28 -9.38
CA GLN A 194 28.88 -10.16 -10.10
C GLN A 194 28.65 -10.21 -11.61
N ALA A 195 27.84 -11.15 -12.08
CA ALA A 195 27.47 -11.22 -13.50
C ALA A 195 26.73 -9.95 -13.97
N ALA A 196 25.87 -9.38 -13.13
CA ALA A 196 25.22 -8.10 -13.40
C ALA A 196 26.23 -6.96 -13.61
N ARG A 197 27.26 -6.87 -12.75
CA ARG A 197 28.36 -5.89 -12.90
C ARG A 197 29.15 -6.12 -14.18
N TYR A 198 29.49 -7.36 -14.51
CA TYR A 198 30.19 -7.68 -15.76
C TYR A 198 29.37 -7.35 -17.01
N ALA A 199 28.05 -7.47 -16.93
CA ALA A 199 27.12 -7.09 -17.99
C ALA A 199 26.84 -5.57 -18.08
N GLY A 200 27.49 -4.76 -17.24
CA GLY A 200 27.33 -3.30 -17.24
C GLY A 200 26.03 -2.79 -16.62
N MET A 201 25.35 -3.60 -15.81
CA MET A 201 24.12 -3.19 -15.11
C MET A 201 24.46 -2.32 -13.90
N ASP A 202 23.77 -1.19 -13.77
CA ASP A 202 23.96 -0.25 -12.65
C ASP A 202 23.12 -0.69 -11.44
N ILE A 203 23.78 -1.31 -10.45
CA ILE A 203 23.15 -1.81 -9.22
C ILE A 203 22.74 -0.66 -8.27
N ALA A 204 23.37 0.51 -8.36
CA ALA A 204 23.02 1.62 -7.49
C ALA A 204 21.78 2.37 -7.99
N ARG A 205 21.58 2.39 -9.32
CA ARG A 205 20.40 2.96 -9.96
C ARG A 205 19.17 2.06 -9.88
N ASN A 206 19.37 0.75 -9.98
CA ASN A 206 18.30 -0.26 -10.12
C ASN A 206 17.87 -0.85 -8.78
#